data_AF-A0A409YLG2-F1
#
_entry.id   AF-A0A409YLG2-F1
#
_cell.length_a   1.000
_cell.length_b   1.000
_cell.length_c   1.000
_cell.angle_alpha   90.00
_cell.angle_beta   90.00
_cell.angle_gamma   90.00
#
_symmetry.space_group_name_H-M   'P 1'
#
loop_
_entity.id
_entity.type
_entity.pdbx_description
1 polymer ?
#
loop_
_entity_poly.entity_id
_entity_poly.type
_entity_poly.pdbx_seq_one_letter_code
_entity_poly.pdbx_strand_id
1 'polypeptide(L)'
;MRIPRATCSLLWLGYISLVHLGIGFSDVACAPLGVAYTGRAPRGSRHEIVINEVLRHANKQIKLMKTCIDAVQKHHDATQLEKIKAVFGSKPNLKEIECIVDKLVTGTMDVTNYNLFGDGDSDTYYASVSPTSEGGKALRITSEFYDDSMLDSMPWKRALIIIHEASHYFGHTLDFWVWDSSQKNLFPINENLSPELAKHAMEGSWNKEYDMVFKYANHLMYKNAETWGVFGYYLEHGSFPPHNPPFYYPAESPTYHRAPSPQSYTVPVQRTSSPTRDGKGGKHKLMINTIVERSVYLSSPSSASPNTGSM
;
A
#
# COMPACT_ATOMS: atom_id res chain seq x y z
N MET A 1 -57.69 5.35 -44.37
CA MET A 1 -56.44 5.23 -43.60
C MET A 1 -56.60 5.95 -42.28
N ARG A 2 -56.72 5.23 -41.17
CA ARG A 2 -56.78 5.79 -39.81
C ARG A 2 -55.66 5.12 -39.00
N ILE A 3 -54.79 5.95 -38.42
CA ILE A 3 -53.69 5.54 -37.55
C ILE A 3 -54.26 5.37 -36.13
N PRO A 4 -54.07 4.23 -35.45
CA PRO A 4 -54.40 4.12 -34.04
C PRO A 4 -53.25 4.64 -33.17
N ARG A 5 -53.65 5.35 -32.11
CA ARG A 5 -52.80 5.95 -31.07
C ARG A 5 -52.24 4.86 -30.15
N ALA A 6 -50.96 4.99 -29.79
CA ALA A 6 -50.29 4.19 -28.77
C ALA A 6 -50.63 4.71 -27.36
N THR A 7 -51.14 3.82 -26.50
CA THR A 7 -51.21 3.96 -25.04
C THR A 7 -49.93 3.36 -24.44
N CYS A 8 -49.11 4.11 -23.70
CA CYS A 8 -49.24 4.46 -22.29
C CYS A 8 -48.94 3.28 -21.33
N SER A 9 -47.82 3.44 -20.60
CA SER A 9 -47.55 3.00 -19.22
C SER A 9 -47.33 1.51 -18.92
N LEU A 10 -46.07 1.18 -18.59
CA LEU A 10 -45.73 0.18 -17.57
C LEU A 10 -44.50 0.66 -16.80
N LEU A 11 -44.77 1.32 -15.66
CA LEU A 11 -43.80 1.60 -14.60
C LEU A 11 -43.44 0.28 -13.92
N TRP A 12 -42.16 -0.10 -14.01
CA TRP A 12 -41.61 -1.24 -13.29
C TRP A 12 -41.12 -0.76 -11.92
N LEU A 13 -41.99 -0.79 -10.91
CA LEU A 13 -41.61 -0.59 -9.51
C LEU A 13 -41.06 -1.91 -8.97
N GLY A 14 -39.75 -2.10 -9.10
CA GLY A 14 -39.02 -3.17 -8.44
C GLY A 14 -39.01 -2.93 -6.93
N TYR A 15 -39.81 -3.72 -6.21
CA TYR A 15 -39.79 -3.83 -4.75
C TYR A 15 -38.48 -4.50 -4.32
N ILE A 16 -37.48 -3.71 -3.91
CA ILE A 16 -36.31 -4.25 -3.21
C ILE A 16 -36.75 -4.51 -1.77
N SER A 17 -37.02 -5.78 -1.45
CA SER A 17 -37.20 -6.22 -0.07
C SER A 17 -35.87 -6.06 0.67
N LEU A 18 -35.79 -5.02 1.49
CA LEU A 18 -34.74 -4.85 2.49
C LEU A 18 -34.98 -5.87 3.62
N VAL A 19 -34.47 -7.09 3.43
CA VAL A 19 -34.44 -8.08 4.50
C VAL A 19 -33.38 -7.64 5.52
N HIS A 20 -33.83 -6.95 6.57
CA HIS A 20 -33.05 -6.73 7.79
C HIS A 20 -32.90 -8.06 8.54
N LEU A 21 -31.97 -8.90 8.09
CA LEU A 21 -31.46 -9.99 8.93
C LEU A 21 -30.57 -9.35 10.00
N GLY A 22 -31.17 -9.12 11.17
CA GLY A 22 -30.48 -8.74 12.41
C GLY A 22 -29.60 -9.88 12.90
N ILE A 23 -28.47 -10.09 12.23
CA ILE A 23 -27.37 -10.87 12.80
C ILE A 23 -26.66 -9.92 13.74
N GLY A 24 -26.91 -10.09 15.04
CA GLY A 24 -26.20 -9.39 16.11
C GLY A 24 -24.74 -9.83 16.14
N PHE A 25 -23.91 -9.22 15.29
CA PHE A 25 -22.47 -9.28 15.44
C PHE A 25 -22.13 -8.53 16.72
N SER A 26 -21.58 -9.26 17.69
CA SER A 26 -20.95 -8.66 18.85
C SER A 26 -19.75 -7.87 18.33
N ASP A 27 -19.96 -6.59 18.06
CA ASP A 27 -18.93 -5.62 17.70
C ASP A 27 -17.95 -5.56 18.87
N VAL A 28 -16.94 -6.43 18.85
CA VAL A 28 -15.70 -6.18 19.57
C VAL A 28 -15.20 -4.88 18.96
N ALA A 29 -15.41 -3.78 19.66
CA ALA A 29 -14.99 -2.47 19.23
C ALA A 29 -13.46 -2.48 19.11
N CYS A 30 -12.96 -2.81 17.92
CA CYS A 30 -11.55 -2.71 17.62
C CYS A 30 -11.15 -1.26 17.86
N ALA A 31 -10.15 -1.05 18.71
CA ALA A 31 -9.59 0.27 18.94
C ALA A 31 -9.07 0.80 17.60
N PRO A 32 -9.48 1.99 17.16
CA PRO A 32 -9.10 2.54 15.85
C PRO A 32 -7.58 2.75 15.73
N LEU A 33 -7.08 2.93 14.50
CA LEU A 33 -5.72 3.39 14.23
C LEU A 33 -5.41 4.60 15.11
N GLY A 34 -4.38 4.47 15.94
CA GLY A 34 -3.94 5.47 16.88
C GLY A 34 -2.52 5.95 16.61
N VAL A 35 -2.14 7.00 17.34
CA VAL A 35 -0.76 7.46 17.47
C VAL A 35 -0.37 7.55 18.94
N ALA A 36 0.85 7.16 19.26
CA ALA A 36 1.44 7.31 20.58
C ALA A 36 2.68 8.19 20.47
N TYR A 37 2.86 9.16 21.36
CA TYR A 37 3.99 10.08 21.30
C TYR A 37 5.12 9.60 22.21
N THR A 38 6.35 9.60 21.71
CA THR A 38 7.53 9.46 22.58
C THR A 38 7.79 10.80 23.27
N GLY A 39 6.91 11.17 24.19
CA GLY A 39 6.86 12.48 24.85
C GLY A 39 5.42 12.96 25.06
N ARG A 40 5.24 14.18 25.58
CA ARG A 40 3.92 14.84 25.57
C ARG A 40 3.85 15.79 24.39
N ALA A 41 3.06 15.45 23.37
CA ALA A 41 2.49 16.49 22.51
C ALA A 41 1.73 17.49 23.42
N PRO A 42 1.88 18.81 23.25
CA PRO A 42 1.17 19.75 24.10
C PRO A 42 -0.33 19.56 23.89
N ARG A 43 -1.04 19.24 24.96
CA ARG A 43 -2.50 19.11 24.93
C ARG A 43 -3.11 20.43 24.48
N GLY A 44 -4.03 20.39 23.53
CA GLY A 44 -4.63 21.55 22.88
C GLY A 44 -3.74 22.20 21.81
N SER A 45 -2.60 21.61 21.45
CA SER A 45 -1.78 22.12 20.35
C SER A 45 -2.50 21.98 19.00
N ARG A 46 -2.16 22.85 18.04
CA ARG A 46 -2.56 22.73 16.63
C ARG A 46 -2.25 21.33 16.09
N HIS A 47 -1.11 20.76 16.49
CA HIS A 47 -0.72 19.41 16.13
C HIS A 47 -1.77 18.37 16.58
N GLU A 48 -2.11 18.33 17.87
CA GLU A 48 -3.10 17.38 18.42
C GLU A 48 -4.47 17.53 17.74
N ILE A 49 -4.89 18.78 17.46
CA ILE A 49 -6.17 19.03 16.77
C ILE A 49 -6.15 18.45 15.36
N VAL A 50 -5.12 18.80 14.57
CA VAL A 50 -4.98 18.35 13.19
C VAL A 50 -4.85 16.83 13.11
N ILE A 51 -3.98 16.21 13.92
CA ILE A 51 -3.76 14.77 13.84
C ILE A 51 -5.01 13.98 14.25
N ASN A 52 -5.76 14.43 15.25
CA ASN A 52 -7.02 13.79 15.64
C ASN A 52 -8.07 13.88 14.54
N GLU A 53 -8.17 15.02 13.86
CA GLU A 53 -9.04 15.18 12.71
C GLU A 53 -8.65 14.24 11.57
N VAL A 54 -7.36 14.20 11.23
CA VAL A 54 -6.85 13.31 10.17
C VAL A 54 -7.06 11.85 10.53
N LEU A 55 -6.80 11.44 11.77
CA LEU A 55 -7.04 10.07 12.24
C LEU A 55 -8.52 9.71 12.19
N ARG A 56 -9.44 10.65 12.46
CA ARG A 56 -10.88 10.43 12.28
C ARG A 56 -11.22 10.09 10.82
N HIS A 57 -10.63 10.81 9.86
CA HIS A 57 -10.81 10.53 8.43
C HIS A 57 -10.16 9.21 8.00
N ALA A 58 -8.91 8.97 8.40
CA ALA A 58 -8.20 7.73 8.09
C ALA A 58 -8.93 6.50 8.65
N ASN A 59 -9.41 6.57 9.90
CA ASN A 59 -10.16 5.46 10.50
C ASN A 59 -11.50 5.19 9.84
N LYS A 60 -12.19 6.22 9.34
CA LYS A 60 -13.39 6.03 8.52
C LYS A 60 -13.05 5.21 7.26
N GLN A 61 -11.97 5.57 6.55
CA GLN A 61 -11.53 4.86 5.36
C GLN A 61 -11.08 3.41 5.68
N ILE A 62 -10.29 3.21 6.74
CA ILE A 62 -9.84 1.88 7.18
C ILE A 62 -11.03 0.98 7.54
N LYS A 63 -12.08 1.53 8.19
CA LYS A 63 -13.32 0.77 8.45
C LYS A 63 -14.01 0.33 7.15
N LEU A 64 -14.05 1.21 6.13
CA LEU A 64 -14.57 0.85 4.81
C LEU A 64 -13.71 -0.24 4.14
N MET A 65 -12.39 -0.15 4.24
CA MET A 65 -11.47 -1.21 3.76
C MET A 65 -11.78 -2.55 4.41
N LYS A 66 -11.87 -2.59 5.74
CA LYS A 66 -12.16 -3.82 6.49
C LYS A 66 -13.51 -4.41 6.10
N THR A 67 -14.53 -3.56 5.96
CA THR A 67 -15.87 -3.98 5.54
C THR A 67 -15.85 -4.57 4.12
N CYS A 68 -15.14 -3.93 3.19
CA CYS A 68 -14.97 -4.38 1.82
C CYS A 68 -14.28 -5.76 1.77
N ILE A 69 -13.19 -5.94 2.51
CA ILE A 69 -12.43 -7.19 2.56
C ILE A 69 -13.26 -8.31 3.20
N ASP A 70 -13.94 -8.03 4.32
CA ASP A 70 -14.80 -8.99 4.99
C ASP A 70 -15.95 -9.46 4.08
N ALA A 71 -16.55 -8.55 3.31
CA ALA A 71 -17.58 -8.91 2.34
C ALA A 71 -17.06 -9.87 1.26
N VAL A 72 -15.82 -9.69 0.79
CA VAL A 72 -15.20 -10.60 -0.17
C VAL A 72 -14.84 -11.94 0.48
N GLN A 73 -14.16 -11.93 1.62
CA GLN A 73 -13.63 -13.13 2.27
C GLN A 73 -14.73 -14.00 2.90
N LYS A 74 -15.70 -13.38 3.57
CA LYS A 74 -16.73 -14.07 4.36
C LYS A 74 -18.01 -14.30 3.58
N HIS A 75 -18.29 -13.46 2.58
CA HIS A 75 -19.56 -13.48 1.85
C HIS A 75 -19.40 -13.64 0.34
N HIS A 76 -18.18 -13.76 -0.17
CA HIS A 76 -17.89 -13.90 -1.60
C HIS A 76 -18.51 -12.80 -2.47
N ASP A 77 -18.58 -11.56 -1.96
CA ASP A 77 -19.17 -10.42 -2.67
C ASP A 77 -18.31 -10.01 -3.88
N ALA A 78 -18.80 -10.34 -5.08
CA ALA A 78 -18.12 -10.01 -6.34
C ALA A 78 -18.01 -8.49 -6.58
N THR A 79 -18.98 -7.70 -6.12
CA THR A 79 -18.98 -6.24 -6.32
C THR A 79 -17.85 -5.60 -5.52
N GLN A 80 -17.64 -6.04 -4.28
CA GLN A 80 -16.53 -5.55 -3.46
C GLN A 80 -15.18 -6.05 -3.99
N LEU A 81 -15.14 -7.28 -4.53
CA LEU A 81 -13.94 -7.79 -5.18
C LEU A 81 -13.51 -6.92 -6.38
N GLU A 82 -14.45 -6.43 -7.19
CA GLU A 82 -14.12 -5.53 -8.30
C GLU A 82 -13.53 -4.20 -7.82
N LYS A 83 -13.97 -3.66 -6.67
CA LYS A 83 -13.34 -2.48 -6.06
C LYS A 83 -11.91 -2.76 -5.61
N ILE A 84 -11.66 -3.93 -5.01
CA ILE A 84 -10.30 -4.35 -4.65
C ILE A 84 -9.45 -4.47 -5.91
N LYS A 85 -9.95 -5.11 -6.97
CA LYS A 85 -9.23 -5.27 -8.24
C LYS A 85 -8.92 -3.95 -8.93
N ALA A 86 -9.81 -2.97 -8.81
CA ALA A 86 -9.59 -1.64 -9.38
C ALA A 86 -8.32 -0.99 -8.82
N VAL A 87 -8.01 -1.22 -7.53
CA VAL A 87 -6.88 -0.56 -6.85
C VAL A 87 -5.65 -1.46 -6.71
N PHE A 88 -5.84 -2.77 -6.49
CA PHE A 88 -4.76 -3.75 -6.28
C PHE A 88 -4.51 -4.66 -7.49
N GLY A 89 -5.08 -4.35 -8.66
CA GLY A 89 -4.88 -5.10 -9.89
C GLY A 89 -5.79 -6.32 -10.04
N SER A 90 -5.74 -6.96 -11.20
CA SER A 90 -6.69 -8.03 -11.59
C SER A 90 -6.59 -9.32 -10.76
N LYS A 91 -5.43 -9.54 -10.10
CA LYS A 91 -5.14 -10.72 -9.27
C LYS A 91 -4.62 -10.28 -7.90
N PRO A 92 -5.47 -9.63 -7.08
CA PRO A 92 -5.02 -9.07 -5.81
C PRO A 92 -4.69 -10.19 -4.82
N ASN A 93 -3.62 -10.01 -4.04
CA ASN A 93 -3.27 -10.94 -2.96
C ASN A 93 -4.15 -10.67 -1.74
N LEU A 94 -5.37 -11.20 -1.74
CA LEU A 94 -6.37 -10.89 -0.72
C LEU A 94 -5.94 -11.24 0.70
N LYS A 95 -5.10 -12.27 0.88
CA LYS A 95 -4.59 -12.68 2.20
C LYS A 95 -3.64 -11.64 2.79
N GLU A 96 -2.70 -11.15 1.99
CA GLU A 96 -1.79 -10.07 2.42
C GLU A 96 -2.58 -8.77 2.64
N ILE A 97 -3.58 -8.52 1.79
CA ILE A 97 -4.42 -7.34 1.92
C ILE A 97 -5.20 -7.34 3.24
N GLU A 98 -5.85 -8.45 3.58
CA GLU A 98 -6.56 -8.64 4.86
C GLU A 98 -5.61 -8.49 6.05
N CYS A 99 -4.43 -9.13 6.00
CA CYS A 99 -3.43 -9.05 7.06
C CYS A 99 -3.01 -7.60 7.37
N ILE A 100 -2.79 -6.78 6.34
CA ILE A 100 -2.41 -5.38 6.53
C ILE A 100 -3.58 -4.57 7.05
N VAL A 101 -4.80 -4.73 6.52
CA VAL A 101 -5.98 -4.00 7.02
C VAL A 101 -6.28 -4.34 8.47
N ASP A 102 -6.15 -5.60 8.88
CA ASP A 102 -6.36 -5.99 10.28
C ASP A 102 -5.39 -5.26 11.21
N LYS A 103 -4.13 -5.09 10.80
CA LYS A 103 -3.16 -4.28 11.56
C LYS A 103 -3.49 -2.79 11.53
N LEU A 104 -3.97 -2.25 10.41
CA LEU A 104 -4.41 -0.85 10.32
C LEU A 104 -5.59 -0.58 11.24
N VAL A 105 -6.52 -1.53 11.37
CA VAL A 105 -7.72 -1.39 12.21
C VAL A 105 -7.36 -1.22 13.68
N THR A 106 -6.35 -1.93 14.19
CA THR A 106 -5.99 -1.95 15.62
C THR A 106 -4.64 -1.31 15.95
N GLY A 107 -3.93 -0.81 14.94
CA GLY A 107 -2.55 -0.38 15.05
C GLY A 107 -2.41 0.92 15.84
N THR A 108 -1.26 1.09 16.49
CA THR A 108 -0.83 2.38 17.04
C THR A 108 0.57 2.66 16.53
N MET A 109 0.77 3.82 15.92
CA MET A 109 2.10 4.25 15.45
C MET A 109 2.77 5.15 16.48
N ASP A 110 4.04 4.87 16.77
CA ASP A 110 4.83 5.78 17.59
C ASP A 110 5.22 7.03 16.78
N VAL A 111 5.02 8.22 17.35
CA VAL A 111 5.39 9.51 16.77
C VAL A 111 6.57 10.07 17.55
N THR A 112 7.73 10.15 16.91
CA THR A 112 8.94 10.68 17.55
C THR A 112 9.15 12.15 17.27
N ASN A 113 8.73 12.64 16.10
CA ASN A 113 8.84 14.04 15.72
C ASN A 113 7.58 14.48 14.97
N TYR A 114 6.96 15.56 15.43
CA TYR A 114 5.67 16.03 14.91
C TYR A 114 5.70 17.48 14.41
N ASN A 115 6.87 18.09 14.33
CA ASN A 115 7.07 19.43 13.76
C ASN A 115 8.54 19.55 13.31
N LEU A 116 8.97 18.64 12.44
CA LEU A 116 10.26 18.78 11.78
C LEU A 116 10.15 19.97 10.84
N PHE A 117 10.84 21.07 11.18
CA PHE A 117 11.23 22.03 10.17
C PHE A 117 12.24 21.31 9.28
N GLY A 118 12.08 21.36 7.95
CA GLY A 118 13.10 20.82 7.07
C GLY A 118 14.46 21.35 7.50
N ASP A 119 15.42 20.48 7.80
CA ASP A 119 16.74 20.82 8.36
C ASP A 119 17.64 21.56 7.33
N GLY A 120 17.06 22.37 6.46
CA GLY A 120 17.69 22.92 5.27
C GLY A 120 17.88 21.90 4.13
N ASP A 121 17.63 20.61 4.38
CA ASP A 121 17.59 19.59 3.35
C ASP A 121 16.28 19.68 2.56
N SER A 122 16.43 19.74 1.25
CA SER A 122 15.41 19.93 0.21
C SER A 122 14.38 18.81 0.08
N ASP A 123 14.30 17.91 1.05
CA ASP A 123 13.45 16.73 0.98
C ASP A 123 12.01 17.10 1.32
N THR A 124 11.23 17.35 0.28
CA THR A 124 9.81 17.73 0.32
C THR A 124 8.93 16.50 0.61
N TYR A 125 8.93 15.99 1.84
CA TYR A 125 7.95 15.00 2.29
C TYR A 125 7.03 15.56 3.37
N TYR A 126 5.81 15.03 3.47
CA TYR A 126 4.83 15.45 4.49
C TYR A 126 4.94 14.61 5.76
N ALA A 127 5.19 13.32 5.60
CA ALA A 127 5.43 12.39 6.68
C ALA A 127 6.37 11.28 6.19
N SER A 128 6.94 10.53 7.13
CA SER A 128 7.73 9.35 6.83
C SER A 128 7.75 8.38 8.01
N VAL A 129 7.92 7.09 7.74
CA VAL A 129 8.19 6.08 8.76
C VAL A 129 9.63 5.61 8.64
N SER A 130 10.39 5.73 9.73
CA SER A 130 11.80 5.34 9.78
C SER A 130 12.09 4.40 10.95
N PRO A 131 13.10 3.53 10.84
CA PRO A 131 13.58 2.75 11.97
C PRO A 131 14.05 3.64 13.14
N THR A 132 13.83 3.18 14.38
CA THR A 132 14.37 3.82 15.58
C THR A 132 15.68 3.17 16.00
N SER A 133 16.49 3.85 16.82
CA SER A 133 17.72 3.29 17.40
C SER A 133 17.47 2.05 18.27
N GLU A 134 16.23 1.87 18.74
CA GLU A 134 15.79 0.73 19.56
C GLU A 134 15.26 -0.44 18.73
N GLY A 135 15.35 -0.37 17.40
CA GLY A 135 14.88 -1.42 16.49
C GLY A 135 13.37 -1.40 16.22
N GLY A 136 12.66 -0.36 16.66
CA GLY A 136 11.27 -0.08 16.33
C GLY A 136 11.13 0.73 15.04
N LYS A 137 9.92 1.23 14.78
CA LYS A 137 9.63 2.22 13.75
C LYS A 137 8.97 3.42 14.39
N ALA A 138 9.16 4.60 13.81
CA ALA A 138 8.47 5.80 14.22
C ALA A 138 8.00 6.62 13.03
N LEU A 139 6.78 7.15 13.16
CA LEU A 139 6.22 8.18 12.31
C LEU A 139 6.87 9.52 12.63
N ARG A 140 7.31 10.19 11.57
CA ARG A 140 7.80 11.57 11.58
C ARG A 140 6.88 12.41 10.71
N ILE A 141 6.53 13.60 11.18
CA ILE A 141 5.62 14.50 10.47
C ILE A 141 6.31 15.87 10.35
N THR A 142 6.35 16.41 9.14
CA THR A 142 7.00 17.69 8.82
C THR A 142 6.05 18.87 9.04
N SER A 143 6.57 20.09 9.05
CA SER A 143 5.77 21.30 9.17
C SER A 143 4.75 21.47 8.04
N GLU A 144 5.10 21.02 6.84
CA GLU A 144 4.34 21.10 5.60
C GLU A 144 3.05 20.29 5.69
N PHE A 145 3.05 19.21 6.47
CA PHE A 145 1.83 18.45 6.75
C PHE A 145 0.77 19.31 7.44
N TYR A 146 1.16 20.32 8.23
CA TYR A 146 0.22 21.18 8.96
C TYR A 146 -0.19 22.43 8.19
N ASP A 147 0.37 22.69 7.01
CA ASP A 147 0.04 23.88 6.22
C ASP A 147 -1.47 23.89 5.87
N ASP A 148 -2.16 24.99 6.22
CA ASP A 148 -3.60 25.15 5.98
C ASP A 148 -3.92 25.20 4.48
N SER A 149 -2.96 25.61 3.63
CA SER A 149 -3.13 25.56 2.18
C SER A 149 -3.45 24.14 1.67
N MET A 150 -2.94 23.12 2.37
CA MET A 150 -3.22 21.71 2.09
C MET A 150 -4.62 21.30 2.57
N LEU A 151 -5.10 21.85 3.69
CA LEU A 151 -6.47 21.61 4.19
C LEU A 151 -7.52 22.17 3.25
N ASP A 152 -7.33 23.42 2.84
CA ASP A 152 -8.33 24.16 2.07
C ASP A 152 -8.48 23.58 0.65
N SER A 153 -7.40 23.01 0.10
CA SER A 153 -7.40 22.45 -1.25
C SER A 153 -7.72 20.95 -1.31
N MET A 154 -7.25 20.14 -0.34
CA MET A 154 -7.30 18.67 -0.43
C MET A 154 -7.36 18.00 0.96
N PRO A 155 -8.46 18.14 1.73
CA PRO A 155 -8.55 17.63 3.10
C PRO A 155 -8.36 16.10 3.19
N TRP A 156 -8.71 15.37 2.13
CA TRP A 156 -8.50 13.93 2.00
C TRP A 156 -7.02 13.51 1.93
N LYS A 157 -6.14 14.40 1.48
CA LYS A 157 -4.72 14.09 1.21
C LYS A 157 -3.96 13.73 2.49
N ARG A 158 -4.27 14.37 3.62
CA ARG A 158 -3.65 14.04 4.91
C ARG A 158 -4.06 12.65 5.40
N ALA A 159 -5.33 12.27 5.22
CA ALA A 159 -5.78 10.91 5.56
C ALA A 159 -5.09 9.87 4.67
N LEU A 160 -4.96 10.15 3.37
CA LEU A 160 -4.21 9.31 2.43
C LEU A 160 -2.76 9.13 2.91
N ILE A 161 -2.06 10.22 3.24
CA ILE A 161 -0.68 10.19 3.76
C ILE A 161 -0.59 9.35 5.03
N ILE A 162 -1.47 9.55 6.02
CA ILE A 162 -1.41 8.76 7.26
C ILE A 162 -1.65 7.27 7.00
N ILE A 163 -2.52 6.91 6.07
CA ILE A 163 -2.73 5.50 5.67
C ILE A 163 -1.50 4.95 4.94
N HIS A 164 -0.90 5.74 4.04
CA HIS A 164 0.35 5.42 3.36
C HIS A 164 1.45 5.11 4.39
N GLU A 165 1.69 6.00 5.35
CA GLU A 165 2.68 5.80 6.41
C GLU A 165 2.37 4.58 7.30
N ALA A 166 1.10 4.41 7.68
CA ALA A 166 0.69 3.25 8.46
C ALA A 166 0.95 1.94 7.70
N SER A 167 0.83 1.94 6.37
CA SER A 167 1.16 0.77 5.56
C SER A 167 2.66 0.43 5.60
N HIS A 168 3.56 1.42 5.62
CA HIS A 168 4.98 1.18 5.85
C HIS A 168 5.22 0.61 7.24
N TYR A 169 4.57 1.21 8.24
CA TYR A 169 4.70 0.84 9.65
C TYR A 169 4.33 -0.63 9.87
N PHE A 170 3.13 -1.03 9.46
CA PHE A 170 2.54 -2.34 9.77
C PHE A 170 2.72 -3.41 8.67
N GLY A 171 2.82 -2.99 7.41
CA GLY A 171 2.79 -3.86 6.23
C GLY A 171 4.11 -4.01 5.49
N HIS A 172 5.14 -3.21 5.84
CA HIS A 172 6.41 -3.16 5.10
C HIS A 172 6.19 -2.92 3.60
N THR A 173 5.27 -2.02 3.28
CA THR A 173 5.11 -1.47 1.93
C THR A 173 6.29 -0.58 1.60
N LEU A 174 6.43 -0.24 0.32
CA LEU A 174 7.59 0.41 -0.26
C LEU A 174 7.11 1.46 -1.27
N ASP A 175 7.92 2.50 -1.46
CA ASP A 175 7.64 3.59 -2.41
C ASP A 175 8.33 3.41 -3.73
N PHE A 176 9.47 2.72 -3.75
CA PHE A 176 10.33 2.65 -4.92
C PHE A 176 10.22 1.31 -5.64
N TRP A 177 10.35 1.39 -6.96
CA TRP A 177 10.18 0.27 -7.88
C TRP A 177 11.25 0.28 -8.96
N VAL A 178 11.74 -0.89 -9.35
CA VAL A 178 12.68 -1.04 -10.46
C VAL A 178 12.24 -2.13 -11.42
N TRP A 179 12.66 -1.98 -12.67
CA TRP A 179 12.52 -3.01 -13.69
C TRP A 179 13.33 -4.25 -13.34
N ASP A 180 12.75 -5.42 -13.62
CA ASP A 180 13.55 -6.64 -13.71
C ASP A 180 14.56 -6.58 -14.86
N SER A 181 15.48 -7.55 -14.89
CA SER A 181 16.49 -7.66 -15.95
C SER A 181 15.90 -7.80 -17.36
N SER A 182 14.63 -8.19 -17.48
CA SER A 182 13.91 -8.33 -18.74
C SER A 182 13.11 -7.09 -19.14
N GLN A 183 13.02 -6.08 -18.26
CA GLN A 183 12.19 -4.88 -18.39
C GLN A 183 10.71 -5.18 -18.69
N LYS A 184 10.19 -6.28 -18.11
CA LYS A 184 8.78 -6.66 -18.31
C LYS A 184 7.93 -6.43 -17.08
N ASN A 185 8.53 -6.55 -15.90
CA ASN A 185 7.83 -6.40 -14.62
C ASN A 185 8.58 -5.43 -13.72
N LEU A 186 7.83 -4.78 -12.84
CA LEU A 186 8.37 -3.97 -11.76
C LEU A 186 8.36 -4.73 -10.45
N PHE A 187 9.39 -4.50 -9.65
CA PHE A 187 9.55 -5.07 -8.32
C PHE A 187 9.82 -3.97 -7.30
N PRO A 188 9.20 -4.06 -6.11
CA PRO A 188 9.39 -3.07 -5.08
C PRO A 188 10.77 -3.24 -4.45
N ILE A 189 11.39 -2.14 -4.07
CA ILE A 189 12.72 -2.10 -3.46
C ILE A 189 12.74 -1.21 -2.23
N ASN A 190 13.63 -1.53 -1.29
CA ASN A 190 13.82 -0.75 -0.07
C ASN A 190 14.60 0.54 -0.37
N GLU A 191 14.36 1.60 0.38
CA GLU A 191 14.99 2.93 0.27
C GLU A 191 16.53 2.91 0.41
N ASN A 192 17.09 1.86 1.02
CA ASN A 192 18.53 1.62 1.14
C ASN A 192 19.16 1.14 -0.19
N LEU A 193 18.91 1.88 -1.26
CA LEU A 193 19.44 1.60 -2.59
C LEU A 193 20.89 2.04 -2.69
N SER A 194 21.68 1.32 -3.48
CA SER A 194 22.93 1.90 -3.94
C SER A 194 22.61 3.16 -4.78
N PRO A 195 23.47 4.19 -4.77
CA PRO A 195 23.26 5.38 -5.57
C PRO A 195 23.04 5.09 -7.06
N GLU A 196 23.59 3.99 -7.59
CA GLU A 196 23.36 3.53 -8.96
C GLU A 196 21.94 3.03 -9.17
N LEU A 197 21.41 2.23 -8.24
CA LEU A 197 20.05 1.70 -8.35
C LEU A 197 18.99 2.78 -8.13
N ALA A 198 19.26 3.74 -7.22
CA ALA A 198 18.39 4.89 -6.97
C ALA A 198 18.12 5.72 -8.24
N LYS A 199 19.11 5.85 -9.13
CA LYS A 199 18.96 6.57 -10.43
C LYS A 199 17.97 5.92 -11.40
N HIS A 200 17.66 4.65 -11.18
CA HIS A 200 16.75 3.87 -12.03
C HIS A 200 15.45 3.52 -11.31
N ALA A 201 15.31 3.92 -10.05
CA ALA A 201 14.10 3.70 -9.28
C ALA A 201 12.99 4.64 -9.74
N MET A 202 11.77 4.14 -9.71
CA MET A 202 10.54 4.88 -9.97
C MET A 202 9.76 4.97 -8.68
N GLU A 203 9.06 6.07 -8.47
CA GLU A 203 8.32 6.33 -7.26
C GLU A 203 6.83 6.01 -7.49
N GLY A 204 6.34 5.02 -6.76
CA GLY A 204 4.96 4.55 -6.82
C GLY A 204 3.92 5.51 -6.25
N SER A 205 4.27 6.79 -6.07
CA SER A 205 3.38 7.86 -5.61
C SER A 205 2.31 8.18 -6.66
N TRP A 206 1.11 8.53 -6.19
CA TRP A 206 -0.09 8.76 -7.01
C TRP A 206 0.13 9.87 -8.03
N ASN A 207 0.93 10.87 -7.68
CA ASN A 207 1.23 12.02 -8.54
C ASN A 207 2.51 11.84 -9.37
N LYS A 208 3.11 10.65 -9.38
CA LYS A 208 4.34 10.33 -10.13
C LYS A 208 4.13 9.09 -11.00
N GLU A 209 4.76 7.95 -10.68
CA GLU A 209 4.77 6.76 -11.53
C GLU A 209 3.73 5.70 -11.13
N TYR A 210 2.72 6.02 -10.30
CA TYR A 210 1.70 5.07 -9.83
C TYR A 210 1.08 4.21 -10.94
N ASP A 211 0.64 4.82 -12.04
CA ASP A 211 -0.01 4.08 -13.14
C ASP A 211 0.95 3.12 -13.86
N MET A 212 2.23 3.48 -13.94
CA MET A 212 3.26 2.61 -14.49
C MET A 212 3.52 1.43 -13.54
N VAL A 213 3.60 1.69 -12.24
CA VAL A 213 3.66 0.64 -11.22
C VAL A 213 2.42 -0.26 -11.30
N PHE A 214 1.23 0.30 -11.37
CA PHE A 214 -0.02 -0.46 -11.51
C PHE A 214 -0.02 -1.34 -12.76
N LYS A 215 0.40 -0.79 -13.91
CA LYS A 215 0.43 -1.53 -15.18
C LYS A 215 1.39 -2.73 -15.13
N TYR A 216 2.61 -2.53 -14.66
CA TYR A 216 3.69 -3.52 -14.76
C TYR A 216 3.96 -4.31 -13.47
N ALA A 217 3.32 -3.94 -12.36
CA ALA A 217 3.35 -4.64 -11.08
C ALA A 217 1.95 -4.83 -10.48
N ASN A 218 0.90 -4.96 -11.30
CA ASN A 218 -0.49 -5.12 -10.82
C ASN A 218 -0.63 -6.17 -9.70
N HIS A 219 0.05 -7.30 -9.79
CA HIS A 219 -0.02 -8.40 -8.81
C HIS A 219 0.74 -8.12 -7.50
N LEU A 220 1.53 -7.04 -7.44
CA LEU A 220 2.31 -6.61 -6.28
C LEU A 220 1.83 -5.28 -5.71
N MET A 221 0.71 -4.71 -6.18
CA MET A 221 0.24 -3.39 -5.73
C MET A 221 -0.02 -3.31 -4.22
N TYR A 222 -0.26 -4.44 -3.54
CA TYR A 222 -0.35 -4.48 -2.07
C TYR A 222 0.97 -4.13 -1.36
N LYS A 223 2.11 -4.15 -2.08
CA LYS A 223 3.42 -3.71 -1.61
C LYS A 223 3.67 -2.21 -1.85
N ASN A 224 2.86 -1.52 -2.63
CA ASN A 224 3.00 -0.09 -2.85
C ASN A 224 2.32 0.67 -1.71
N ALA A 225 3.03 1.55 -1.01
CA ALA A 225 2.45 2.26 0.14
C ALA A 225 1.28 3.17 -0.26
N GLU A 226 1.43 3.89 -1.37
CA GLU A 226 0.42 4.80 -1.90
C GLU A 226 -0.92 4.10 -2.21
N THR A 227 -0.87 2.85 -2.67
CA THR A 227 -2.06 2.07 -3.04
C THR A 227 -3.04 1.92 -1.87
N TRP A 228 -2.54 1.88 -0.64
CA TRP A 228 -3.37 1.79 0.56
C TRP A 228 -4.19 3.05 0.78
N GLY A 229 -3.55 4.22 0.65
CA GLY A 229 -4.23 5.50 0.70
C GLY A 229 -5.25 5.67 -0.42
N VAL A 230 -4.88 5.28 -1.66
CA VAL A 230 -5.77 5.29 -2.82
C VAL A 230 -6.98 4.38 -2.61
N PHE A 231 -6.80 3.20 -2.01
CA PHE A 231 -7.90 2.27 -1.72
C PHE A 231 -8.91 2.86 -0.74
N GLY A 232 -8.42 3.52 0.31
CA GLY A 232 -9.26 4.19 1.30
C GLY A 232 -10.11 5.28 0.69
N TYR A 233 -9.47 6.14 -0.11
CA TYR A 233 -10.15 7.18 -0.88
C TYR A 233 -11.18 6.59 -1.84
N TYR A 234 -10.80 5.58 -2.62
CA TYR A 234 -11.68 4.96 -3.62
C TYR A 234 -12.96 4.38 -3.00
N LEU A 235 -12.86 3.75 -1.83
CA LEU A 235 -14.03 3.24 -1.13
C LEU A 235 -14.91 4.33 -0.54
N GLU A 236 -14.33 5.44 -0.07
CA GLU A 236 -15.08 6.56 0.48
C GLU A 236 -15.81 7.38 -0.59
N HIS A 237 -15.15 7.60 -1.74
CA HIS A 237 -15.62 8.53 -2.77
C HIS A 237 -16.21 7.84 -4.01
N GLY A 238 -15.97 6.54 -4.20
CA GLY A 238 -16.42 5.79 -5.38
C GLY A 238 -15.64 6.13 -6.66
N SER A 239 -14.56 6.90 -6.55
CA SER A 239 -13.69 7.31 -7.65
C SER A 239 -12.23 7.40 -7.17
N PHE A 240 -11.28 7.39 -8.10
CA PHE A 240 -9.87 7.59 -7.78
C PHE A 240 -9.59 9.03 -7.32
N PRO A 241 -8.55 9.26 -6.48
CA PRO A 241 -8.13 10.61 -6.14
C PRO A 241 -7.81 11.43 -7.40
N PRO A 242 -8.05 12.75 -7.42
CA PRO A 242 -7.65 13.58 -8.54
C PRO A 242 -6.14 13.45 -8.82
N HIS A 243 -5.75 13.13 -10.05
CA HIS A 243 -4.35 13.19 -10.51
C HIS A 243 -3.97 14.64 -10.83
N ASN A 244 -2.77 15.08 -10.42
CA ASN A 244 -2.22 16.35 -10.88
C ASN A 244 -0.70 16.22 -11.15
N PRO A 245 -0.23 16.34 -12.41
CA PRO A 245 -1.01 16.52 -13.64
C PRO A 245 -1.80 15.26 -14.06
N PRO A 246 -2.76 15.35 -15.00
CA PRO A 246 -3.40 14.18 -15.59
C PRO A 246 -2.34 13.25 -16.17
N PHE A 247 -2.39 11.96 -15.82
CA PHE A 247 -1.41 11.00 -16.31
C PHE A 247 -1.45 10.91 -17.83
N TYR A 248 -0.28 11.06 -18.45
CA TYR A 248 -0.10 10.86 -19.88
C TYR A 248 0.69 9.56 -20.06
N TYR A 249 0.09 8.55 -20.70
CA TYR A 249 0.86 7.41 -21.18
C TYR A 249 1.85 7.93 -22.22
N PRO A 250 3.18 7.89 -21.99
CA PRO A 250 4.10 8.17 -23.07
C PRO A 250 3.77 7.21 -24.22
N ALA A 251 3.57 7.76 -25.42
CA ALA A 251 3.15 6.99 -26.60
C ALA A 251 4.17 5.90 -26.98
N GLU A 252 5.41 6.07 -26.54
CA GLU A 252 6.49 5.12 -26.70
C GLU A 252 6.87 4.58 -25.33
N SER A 253 7.11 3.26 -25.24
CA SER A 253 7.77 2.69 -24.06
C SER A 253 9.04 3.51 -23.84
N PRO A 254 9.16 4.23 -22.71
CA PRO A 254 10.35 5.01 -22.44
C PRO A 254 11.56 4.10 -22.67
N THR A 255 12.51 4.59 -23.46
CA THR A 255 13.84 4.00 -23.58
C THR A 255 14.55 4.22 -22.24
N TYR A 256 14.04 3.59 -21.19
CA TYR A 256 14.71 3.53 -19.90
C TYR A 256 16.04 2.89 -20.18
N HIS A 257 17.10 3.66 -19.92
CA HIS A 257 18.46 3.17 -19.97
C HIS A 257 18.47 1.82 -19.29
N ARG A 258 18.81 0.79 -20.06
CA ARG A 258 18.96 -0.57 -19.55
C ARG A 258 19.82 -0.44 -18.31
N ALA A 259 19.21 -0.68 -17.13
CA ALA A 259 19.99 -0.81 -15.92
C ALA A 259 21.12 -1.76 -16.28
N PRO A 260 22.39 -1.38 -15.99
CA PRO A 260 23.53 -2.23 -16.33
C PRO A 260 23.18 -3.65 -15.90
N SER A 261 23.32 -4.60 -16.83
CA SER A 261 22.92 -6.00 -16.62
C SER A 261 23.33 -6.37 -15.21
N PRO A 262 22.39 -6.84 -14.35
CA PRO A 262 22.69 -7.08 -12.95
C PRO A 262 23.78 -8.13 -12.91
N GLN A 263 25.04 -7.68 -12.83
CA GLN A 263 26.18 -8.51 -12.55
C GLN A 263 25.96 -8.93 -11.11
N SER A 264 25.19 -10.01 -10.93
CA SER A 264 24.99 -10.71 -9.67
C SER A 264 24.92 -9.76 -8.47
N TYR A 265 23.86 -8.94 -8.39
CA TYR A 265 23.48 -8.41 -7.09
C TYR A 265 23.05 -9.61 -6.24
N THR A 266 24.01 -10.24 -5.58
CA THR A 266 23.72 -11.15 -4.47
C THR A 266 23.04 -10.29 -3.42
N VAL A 267 21.71 -10.35 -3.38
CA VAL A 267 20.96 -10.00 -2.18
C VAL A 267 21.66 -10.77 -1.06
N PRO A 268 22.24 -10.11 -0.05
CA PRO A 268 22.82 -10.83 1.08
C PRO A 268 21.70 -11.68 1.65
N VAL A 269 21.82 -13.00 1.52
CA VAL A 269 20.96 -13.91 2.26
C VAL A 269 21.26 -13.59 3.72
N GLN A 270 20.35 -12.89 4.39
CA GLN A 270 20.41 -12.76 5.83
C GLN A 270 20.33 -14.17 6.40
N ARG A 271 21.50 -14.74 6.71
CA ARG A 271 21.59 -15.97 7.49
C ARG A 271 20.98 -15.63 8.84
N THR A 272 19.74 -16.02 9.04
CA THR A 272 19.19 -16.19 10.38
C THR A 272 20.08 -17.23 11.05
N SER A 273 20.96 -16.77 11.94
CA SER A 273 21.73 -17.65 12.80
C SER A 273 20.72 -18.52 13.55
N SER A 274 20.67 -19.80 13.19
CA SER A 274 19.90 -20.77 13.94
C SER A 274 20.42 -20.74 15.39
N PRO A 275 19.55 -20.60 16.40
CA PRO A 275 20.00 -20.66 17.78
C PRO A 275 20.62 -22.03 18.02
N THR A 276 21.92 -22.07 18.32
CA THR A 276 22.61 -23.25 18.81
C THR A 276 21.95 -23.66 20.11
N ARG A 277 21.25 -24.79 20.06
CA ARG A 277 20.50 -25.36 21.17
C ARG A 277 21.45 -26.14 22.07
N ASP A 278 22.18 -25.43 22.92
CA ASP A 278 22.82 -26.05 24.08
C ASP A 278 21.82 -26.07 25.24
N GLY A 279 21.50 -27.26 25.74
CA GLY A 279 20.86 -27.41 27.04
C GLY A 279 19.62 -28.28 27.08
N LYS A 280 19.78 -29.43 27.73
CA LYS A 280 18.77 -30.42 28.13
C LYS A 280 17.54 -29.81 28.82
N GLY A 281 16.35 -30.32 28.45
CA GLY A 281 15.24 -30.48 29.38
C GLY A 281 14.05 -29.54 29.17
N GLY A 282 12.95 -30.07 28.63
CA GLY A 282 11.63 -29.42 28.70
C GLY A 282 10.77 -29.68 27.47
N LYS A 283 9.81 -30.61 27.58
CA LYS A 283 8.78 -30.84 26.56
C LYS A 283 7.78 -29.67 26.57
N HIS A 284 8.02 -28.64 25.78
CA HIS A 284 6.98 -27.71 25.35
C HIS A 284 6.88 -27.72 23.81
N LYS A 285 5.71 -28.12 23.33
CA LYS A 285 5.36 -28.22 21.91
C LYS A 285 4.99 -26.80 21.42
N LEU A 286 5.99 -26.03 21.02
CA LEU A 286 5.80 -24.74 20.36
C LEU A 286 5.66 -25.00 18.85
N MET A 287 4.47 -24.75 18.28
CA MET A 287 4.29 -24.70 16.83
C MET A 287 4.80 -23.35 16.33
N ILE A 288 6.00 -23.32 15.75
CA ILE A 288 6.50 -22.18 14.99
C ILE A 288 6.12 -22.42 13.53
N ASN A 289 5.26 -21.56 12.98
CA ASN A 289 5.01 -21.49 11.54
C ASN A 289 6.22 -20.81 10.88
N THR A 290 7.08 -21.59 10.25
CA THR A 290 8.17 -21.08 9.40
C THR A 290 7.59 -20.58 8.08
N ILE A 291 7.66 -19.27 7.86
CA ILE A 291 7.48 -18.66 6.54
C ILE A 291 8.75 -18.97 5.73
N VAL A 292 8.61 -19.78 4.69
CA VAL A 292 9.69 -20.05 3.74
C VAL A 292 9.70 -18.91 2.73
N GLU A 293 10.65 -17.98 2.88
CA GLU A 293 11.03 -17.10 1.78
C GLU A 293 11.69 -17.94 0.69
N ARG A 294 10.98 -18.16 -0.42
CA ARG A 294 11.57 -18.74 -1.62
C ARG A 294 12.46 -17.68 -2.28
N SER A 295 13.78 -17.78 -2.07
CA SER A 295 14.75 -17.17 -2.97
C SER A 295 14.60 -17.81 -4.36
N VAL A 296 14.15 -17.02 -5.34
CA VAL A 296 14.12 -17.44 -6.74
C VAL A 296 15.55 -17.35 -7.28
N TYR A 297 16.28 -18.46 -7.25
CA TYR A 297 17.52 -18.59 -8.02
C TYR A 297 17.15 -18.81 -9.49
N LEU A 298 17.32 -17.78 -10.32
CA LEU A 298 17.31 -17.93 -11.78
C LEU A 298 18.69 -18.44 -12.22
N SER A 299 18.83 -19.75 -12.39
CA SER A 299 19.95 -20.34 -13.11
C SER A 299 19.83 -20.01 -14.60
N SER A 300 20.79 -19.26 -15.15
CA SER A 300 20.89 -19.03 -16.60
C SER A 300 21.26 -20.34 -17.32
N PRO A 301 20.59 -20.69 -18.44
CA PRO A 301 21.06 -21.80 -19.27
C PRO A 301 22.33 -21.40 -20.02
N SER A 302 23.35 -22.25 -19.92
CA SER A 302 24.56 -22.22 -20.74
C SER A 302 24.20 -22.36 -22.22
N SER A 303 24.47 -21.33 -23.01
CA SER A 303 24.40 -21.40 -24.47
C SER A 303 25.67 -22.02 -25.03
N ALA A 304 25.59 -23.27 -25.48
CA ALA A 304 26.60 -23.89 -26.33
C ALA A 304 26.50 -23.32 -27.76
N SER A 305 27.61 -22.85 -28.32
CA SER A 305 27.72 -22.40 -29.71
C SER A 305 27.58 -23.56 -30.70
N PRO A 306 26.84 -23.42 -31.81
CA PRO A 306 26.90 -24.38 -32.90
C PRO A 306 28.14 -24.10 -33.77
N ASN A 307 28.96 -25.13 -33.88
CA ASN A 307 30.13 -25.21 -34.75
C ASN A 307 29.64 -25.42 -36.20
N THR A 308 29.77 -24.42 -37.07
CA THR A 308 29.51 -24.57 -38.50
C THR A 308 30.75 -25.10 -39.20
N GLY A 309 30.83 -26.42 -39.35
CA GLY A 309 31.79 -27.08 -40.24
C GLY A 309 31.31 -27.00 -41.69
N SER A 310 32.21 -26.55 -42.57
CA SER A 310 32.06 -26.50 -44.02
C SER A 310 31.96 -27.89 -44.66
N MET A 311 31.10 -28.00 -45.68
CA MET A 311 31.34 -28.79 -46.89
C MET A 311 30.96 -27.92 -48.09
#